data_AF-A0A7C6S8B1-F1
#
_entry.id   AF-A0A7C6S8B1-F1
#
_cell.length_a   1.000
_cell.length_b   1.000
_cell.length_c   1.000
_cell.angle_alpha   90.00
_cell.angle_beta   90.00
_cell.angle_gamma   90.00
#
_symmetry.space_group_name_H-M   'P 1'
#
loop_
_entity.id
_entity.type
_entity.pdbx_description
1 polymer ?
#
loop_
_entity_poly.entity_id
_entity_poly.type
_entity_poly.pdbx_seq_one_letter_code
_entity_poly.pdbx_strand_id
1 'polypeptide(L)'
;MPHWTPDEEKLLRELYPTADSAELERIFGRKLSAIIYKANSLNLKRERYWKEEEVETLRRMYPGSDTEELARILKRSVFSIRNKAARLGLTKINRSAPKRWSEEEINLLRQLYPTRATKELVEIFGRSAGAIRAKAWDLQLKKKRGRGKEHLQGEPPRGKKE
;
A
#
# COMPACT_ATOMS: atom_id res chain seq x y z
N MET A 1 -24.45 -41.89 10.02
CA MET A 1 -23.38 -40.90 10.29
C MET A 1 -22.67 -41.35 11.55
N PRO A 2 -21.33 -41.42 11.59
CA PRO A 2 -20.63 -41.79 12.83
C PRO A 2 -20.99 -40.80 13.95
N HIS A 3 -21.34 -41.35 15.11
CA HIS A 3 -21.79 -40.59 16.27
C HIS A 3 -20.60 -39.92 16.98
N TRP A 4 -20.80 -38.72 17.49
CA TRP A 4 -19.82 -38.06 18.36
C TRP A 4 -19.88 -38.66 19.76
N THR A 5 -18.75 -39.08 20.29
CA THR A 5 -18.69 -39.55 21.69
C THR A 5 -18.56 -38.36 22.64
N PRO A 6 -18.96 -38.50 23.93
CA PRO A 6 -18.73 -37.44 24.93
C PRO A 6 -17.26 -37.02 25.05
N ASP A 7 -16.32 -37.95 24.85
CA ASP A 7 -14.88 -37.66 24.87
C ASP A 7 -14.44 -36.87 23.65
N GLU A 8 -14.95 -37.20 22.45
CA GLU A 8 -14.71 -36.41 21.25
C GLU A 8 -15.30 -35.00 21.37
N GLU A 9 -16.47 -34.85 21.98
CA GLU A 9 -17.07 -33.54 22.24
C GLU A 9 -16.24 -32.72 23.22
N LYS A 10 -15.75 -33.34 24.30
CA LYS A 10 -14.87 -32.69 25.27
C LYS A 10 -13.57 -32.23 24.60
N LEU A 11 -12.94 -33.12 23.85
CA LEU A 11 -11.72 -32.81 23.11
C LEU A 11 -11.96 -31.70 22.07
N LEU A 12 -13.12 -31.69 21.42
CA LEU A 12 -13.48 -30.63 20.49
C LEU A 12 -13.66 -29.28 21.20
N ARG A 13 -14.24 -29.25 22.40
CA ARG A 13 -14.35 -28.01 23.20
C ARG A 13 -12.98 -27.45 23.58
N GLU A 14 -12.03 -28.32 23.90
CA GLU A 14 -10.67 -27.92 24.29
C GLU A 14 -9.83 -27.44 23.09
N LEU A 15 -9.92 -28.13 21.96
CA LEU A 15 -9.03 -27.89 20.81
C LEU A 15 -9.61 -26.91 19.79
N TYR A 16 -10.92 -26.88 19.57
CA TYR A 16 -11.54 -26.07 18.52
C TYR A 16 -11.22 -24.56 18.57
N PRO A 17 -11.08 -23.93 19.75
CA PRO A 17 -10.73 -22.51 19.83
C PRO A 17 -9.39 -22.19 19.18
N THR A 18 -8.35 -22.99 19.42
CA THR A 18 -6.95 -22.65 19.10
C THR A 18 -6.34 -23.50 17.99
N ALA A 19 -6.78 -24.75 17.83
CA ALA A 19 -6.18 -25.70 16.92
C ALA A 19 -6.36 -25.29 15.45
N ASP A 20 -5.39 -25.68 14.64
CA ASP A 20 -5.41 -25.48 13.20
C ASP A 20 -6.45 -26.42 12.54
N SER A 21 -6.93 -26.04 11.35
CA SER A 21 -7.94 -26.87 10.66
C SER A 21 -7.42 -28.25 10.29
N ALA A 22 -6.16 -28.37 9.86
CA ALA A 22 -5.53 -29.63 9.47
C ALA A 22 -5.25 -30.52 10.69
N GLU A 23 -4.81 -29.94 11.80
CA GLU A 23 -4.67 -30.62 13.09
C GLU A 23 -6.01 -31.19 13.57
N LEU A 24 -7.11 -30.43 13.48
CA LEU A 24 -8.44 -30.91 13.81
C LEU A 24 -8.86 -32.10 12.91
N GLU A 25 -8.65 -32.02 11.60
CA GLU A 25 -8.95 -33.14 10.69
C GLU A 25 -8.15 -34.40 11.03
N ARG A 26 -6.87 -34.24 11.39
CA ARG A 26 -5.98 -35.34 11.79
C ARG A 26 -6.40 -35.98 13.11
N ILE A 27 -6.78 -35.19 14.11
CA ILE A 27 -7.15 -35.66 15.45
C ILE A 27 -8.48 -36.39 15.43
N PHE A 28 -9.50 -35.83 14.76
CA PHE A 28 -10.84 -36.39 14.72
C PHE A 28 -11.04 -37.41 13.59
N GLY A 29 -10.09 -37.55 12.66
CA GLY A 29 -10.20 -38.44 11.50
C GLY A 29 -11.40 -38.11 10.61
N ARG A 30 -11.86 -36.85 10.63
CA ARG A 30 -13.09 -36.38 9.97
C ARG A 30 -12.78 -35.14 9.14
N LYS A 31 -13.53 -34.94 8.06
CA LYS A 31 -13.45 -33.72 7.26
C LYS A 31 -13.80 -32.50 8.12
N LEU A 32 -13.14 -31.37 7.87
CA LEU A 32 -13.32 -30.11 8.58
C LEU A 32 -14.78 -29.65 8.57
N SER A 33 -15.54 -29.93 7.50
CA SER A 33 -16.97 -29.61 7.43
C SER A 33 -17.80 -30.29 8.52
N ALA A 34 -17.52 -31.55 8.83
CA ALA A 34 -18.20 -32.30 9.89
C ALA A 34 -17.81 -31.78 11.29
N ILE A 35 -16.54 -31.40 11.46
CA ILE A 35 -16.02 -30.80 12.70
C ILE A 35 -16.65 -29.43 12.94
N ILE A 36 -16.72 -28.57 11.92
CA ILE A 36 -17.38 -27.25 11.98
C ILE A 36 -18.88 -27.42 12.28
N TYR A 37 -19.55 -28.37 11.63
CA TYR A 37 -20.97 -28.63 11.88
C TYR A 37 -21.21 -28.98 13.35
N LYS A 38 -20.40 -29.88 13.92
CA LYS A 38 -20.48 -30.22 15.34
C LYS A 38 -20.15 -29.03 16.24
N ALA A 39 -19.07 -28.32 15.95
CA ALA A 39 -18.67 -27.16 16.73
C ALA A 39 -19.75 -26.07 16.75
N ASN A 40 -20.42 -25.83 15.63
CA ASN A 40 -21.58 -24.92 15.55
C ASN A 40 -22.75 -25.41 16.41
N SER A 41 -23.06 -26.72 16.41
CA SER A 41 -24.10 -27.29 17.29
C SER A 41 -23.77 -27.18 18.77
N LEU A 42 -22.48 -27.13 19.12
CA LEU A 42 -21.99 -26.91 20.48
C LEU A 42 -21.75 -25.42 20.79
N ASN A 43 -22.11 -24.52 19.86
CA ASN A 43 -21.90 -23.07 19.95
C ASN A 43 -20.43 -22.67 20.20
N LEU A 44 -19.48 -23.49 19.74
CA LEU A 44 -18.06 -23.25 19.85
C LEU A 44 -17.60 -22.26 18.79
N LYS A 45 -16.78 -21.29 19.22
CA LYS A 45 -16.20 -20.29 18.34
C LYS A 45 -14.70 -20.49 18.29
N ARG A 46 -14.11 -20.36 17.11
CA ARG A 46 -12.65 -20.34 17.00
C ARG A 46 -12.16 -19.05 17.64
N GLU A 47 -11.14 -19.19 18.48
CA GLU A 47 -10.36 -18.10 19.05
C GLU A 47 -9.42 -17.56 17.96
N ARG A 48 -10.00 -17.06 16.87
CA ARG A 48 -9.31 -16.21 15.89
C ARG A 48 -9.17 -14.78 16.43
N TYR A 49 -9.03 -14.65 17.74
CA TYR A 49 -8.78 -13.36 18.36
C TYR A 49 -7.37 -12.94 18.00
N TRP A 50 -7.27 -11.70 17.52
CA TRP A 50 -5.99 -11.06 17.40
C TRP A 50 -5.45 -10.88 18.82
N LYS A 51 -4.32 -11.54 19.12
CA LYS A 51 -3.63 -11.29 20.39
C LYS A 51 -3.11 -9.86 20.40
N GLU A 52 -2.99 -9.27 21.59
CA GLU A 52 -2.58 -7.88 21.71
C GLU A 52 -1.19 -7.65 21.08
N GLU A 53 -0.28 -8.63 21.19
CA GLU A 53 1.05 -8.57 20.59
C GLU A 53 0.99 -8.57 19.05
N GLU A 54 0.04 -9.31 18.47
CA GLU A 54 -0.18 -9.32 17.02
C GLU A 54 -0.81 -8.00 16.54
N VAL A 55 -1.71 -7.42 17.33
CA VAL A 55 -2.29 -6.11 17.07
C VAL A 55 -1.21 -5.04 17.12
N GLU A 56 -0.36 -5.05 18.13
CA GLU A 56 0.74 -4.08 18.29
C GLU A 56 1.74 -4.21 17.14
N THR A 57 2.12 -5.45 16.79
CA THR A 57 2.98 -5.73 15.64
C THR A 57 2.35 -5.20 14.35
N LEU A 58 1.04 -5.40 14.17
CA LEU A 58 0.30 -4.89 13.03
C LEU A 58 0.28 -3.35 13.02
N ARG A 59 0.01 -2.68 14.15
CA ARG A 59 0.02 -1.20 14.24
C ARG A 59 1.37 -0.61 13.85
N ARG A 60 2.45 -1.20 14.35
CA ARG A 60 3.82 -0.72 14.12
C ARG A 60 4.27 -0.92 12.68
N MET A 61 4.03 -2.11 12.12
CA MET A 61 4.66 -2.49 10.85
C MET A 61 3.73 -2.30 9.64
N TYR A 62 2.41 -2.30 9.82
CA TYR A 62 1.47 -2.17 8.71
C TYR A 62 1.72 -0.95 7.83
N PRO A 63 2.01 0.27 8.35
CA PRO A 63 2.19 1.44 7.50
C PRO A 63 3.38 1.34 6.54
N GLY A 64 4.47 0.66 6.93
CA GLY A 64 5.74 0.64 6.17
C GLY A 64 6.08 -0.67 5.47
N SER A 65 5.50 -1.79 5.90
CA SER A 65 5.85 -3.13 5.40
C SER A 65 4.95 -3.58 4.25
N ASP A 66 5.40 -4.59 3.52
CA ASP A 66 4.57 -5.31 2.56
C ASP A 66 3.52 -6.20 3.28
N THR A 67 2.34 -6.41 2.66
CA THR A 67 1.25 -7.12 3.34
C THR A 67 1.50 -8.62 3.38
N GLU A 68 2.18 -9.16 2.37
CA GLU A 68 2.53 -10.55 2.19
C GLU A 68 3.70 -10.92 3.12
N GLU A 69 4.61 -9.98 3.38
CA GLU A 69 5.59 -10.10 4.47
C GLU A 69 4.92 -10.18 5.85
N LEU A 70 3.98 -9.29 6.15
CA LEU A 70 3.24 -9.33 7.41
C LEU A 70 2.44 -10.63 7.58
N ALA A 71 1.92 -11.18 6.48
CA ALA A 71 1.21 -12.46 6.45
C ALA A 71 2.11 -13.61 6.92
N ARG A 72 3.37 -13.62 6.48
CA ARG A 72 4.37 -14.59 6.90
C ARG A 72 4.74 -14.43 8.38
N ILE A 73 5.00 -13.20 8.82
CA ILE A 73 5.41 -12.90 10.20
C ILE A 73 4.31 -13.27 11.20
N LEU A 74 3.08 -12.84 10.94
CA LEU A 74 1.93 -13.06 11.82
C LEU A 74 1.27 -14.43 11.60
N LYS A 75 1.80 -15.24 10.67
CA LYS A 75 1.21 -16.52 10.25
C LYS A 75 -0.30 -16.42 9.97
N ARG A 76 -0.72 -15.29 9.38
CA ARG A 76 -2.11 -14.98 9.07
C ARG A 76 -2.27 -14.74 7.58
N SER A 77 -3.47 -14.96 7.05
CA SER A 77 -3.74 -14.65 5.65
C SER A 77 -3.66 -13.15 5.39
N VAL A 78 -3.23 -12.78 4.18
CA VAL A 78 -3.24 -11.39 3.69
C VAL A 78 -4.62 -10.75 3.88
N PHE A 79 -5.69 -11.52 3.60
CA PHE A 79 -7.07 -11.06 3.81
C PHE A 79 -7.38 -10.74 5.27
N SER A 80 -6.92 -11.57 6.21
CA SER A 80 -7.11 -11.33 7.65
C SER A 80 -6.37 -10.07 8.11
N ILE A 81 -5.15 -9.86 7.61
CA ILE A 81 -4.36 -8.67 7.89
C ILE A 81 -5.03 -7.41 7.36
N ARG A 82 -5.47 -7.41 6.08
CA ARG A 82 -6.17 -6.27 5.48
C ARG A 82 -7.45 -5.94 6.24
N ASN A 83 -8.26 -6.95 6.59
CA ASN A 83 -9.48 -6.74 7.38
C ASN A 83 -9.20 -6.16 8.76
N LYS A 84 -8.21 -6.70 9.48
CA LYS A 84 -7.89 -6.17 10.80
C LYS A 84 -7.33 -4.76 10.71
N ALA A 85 -6.41 -4.50 9.79
CA ALA A 85 -5.86 -3.17 9.56
C ALA A 85 -6.96 -2.15 9.26
N ALA A 86 -7.92 -2.49 8.39
CA ALA A 86 -9.08 -1.64 8.10
C ALA A 86 -9.92 -1.36 9.35
N ARG A 87 -10.22 -2.38 10.17
CA ARG A 87 -10.95 -2.21 11.44
C ARG A 87 -10.19 -1.38 12.48
N LEU A 88 -8.86 -1.37 12.40
CA LEU A 88 -7.98 -0.57 13.26
C LEU A 88 -7.70 0.84 12.68
N GLY A 89 -8.22 1.17 11.49
CA GLY A 89 -7.96 2.44 10.81
C GLY A 89 -6.53 2.59 10.31
N LEU A 90 -5.78 1.49 10.15
CA LEU A 90 -4.38 1.53 9.71
C LEU A 90 -4.30 1.69 8.19
N THR A 91 -3.50 2.65 7.74
CA THR A 91 -3.23 2.92 6.33
C THR A 91 -1.76 2.71 5.99
N LYS A 92 -1.48 2.24 4.78
CA LYS A 92 -0.11 2.20 4.24
C LYS A 92 0.41 3.62 4.05
N ILE A 93 1.69 3.85 4.37
CA ILE A 93 2.39 5.07 4.00
C ILE A 93 2.52 5.06 2.48
N ASN A 94 1.70 5.88 1.83
CA ASN A 94 1.80 6.04 0.40
C ASN A 94 3.04 6.91 0.07
N ARG A 95 4.21 6.28 -0.02
CA ARG A 95 5.46 6.94 -0.44
C ARG A 95 5.40 7.47 -1.87
N SER A 96 4.44 6.96 -2.65
CA SER A 96 4.16 7.39 -4.03
C SER A 96 3.07 8.45 -4.11
N ALA A 97 2.45 8.86 -2.99
CA ALA A 97 1.49 9.95 -3.01
C ALA A 97 2.23 11.21 -3.44
N PRO A 98 1.71 11.95 -4.44
CA PRO A 98 2.33 13.18 -4.85
C PRO A 98 2.40 14.11 -3.65
N LYS A 99 3.62 14.49 -3.24
CA LYS A 99 3.85 15.45 -2.17
C LYS A 99 3.04 16.70 -2.53
N ARG A 100 2.10 17.10 -1.67
CA ARG A 100 1.33 18.33 -1.91
C ARG A 100 2.34 19.48 -2.05
N TRP A 101 2.09 20.37 -3.00
CA TRP A 101 2.89 21.58 -3.13
C TRP A 101 2.50 22.52 -1.99
N SER A 102 3.46 22.94 -1.18
CA SER A 102 3.23 23.98 -0.18
C SER A 102 3.10 25.35 -0.85
N GLU A 103 2.53 26.32 -0.15
CA GLU A 103 2.39 27.68 -0.67
C GLU A 103 3.76 28.33 -0.92
N GLU A 104 4.74 28.03 -0.07
CA GLU A 104 6.13 28.46 -0.22
C GLU A 104 6.77 27.84 -1.47
N GLU A 105 6.57 26.54 -1.71
CA GLU A 105 7.06 25.87 -2.92
C GLU A 105 6.40 26.45 -4.18
N ILE A 106 5.10 26.78 -4.13
CA ILE A 106 4.38 27.42 -5.24
C ILE A 106 4.95 28.81 -5.52
N ASN A 107 5.15 29.63 -4.50
CA ASN A 107 5.69 30.98 -4.65
C ASN A 107 7.12 30.95 -5.18
N LEU A 108 7.95 30.04 -4.68
CA LEU A 108 9.30 29.83 -5.18
C LEU A 108 9.29 29.36 -6.65
N LEU A 109 8.37 28.46 -7.01
CA LEU A 109 8.24 27.99 -8.40
C LEU A 109 7.85 29.14 -9.33
N ARG A 110 6.94 30.03 -8.93
CA ARG A 110 6.55 31.23 -9.71
C ARG A 110 7.75 32.15 -9.99
N GLN A 111 8.64 32.31 -9.03
CA GLN A 111 9.82 33.18 -9.16
C GLN A 111 10.91 32.55 -10.04
N LEU A 112 11.18 31.25 -9.84
CA LEU A 112 12.33 30.59 -10.46
C LEU A 112 12.03 29.96 -11.82
N TYR A 113 10.81 29.48 -12.05
CA TYR A 113 10.45 28.78 -13.29
C TYR A 113 10.71 29.57 -14.58
N PRO A 114 10.47 30.91 -14.62
CA PRO A 114 10.68 31.68 -15.84
C PRO A 114 12.13 31.81 -16.28
N THR A 115 13.10 31.73 -15.35
CA THR A 115 14.52 32.04 -15.61
C THR A 115 15.46 30.86 -15.43
N ARG A 116 15.12 29.88 -14.58
CA ARG A 116 16.00 28.75 -14.25
C ARG A 116 15.84 27.56 -15.19
N ALA A 117 16.92 26.81 -15.37
CA ALA A 117 16.89 25.55 -16.10
C ALA A 117 16.06 24.50 -15.33
N THR A 118 15.42 23.57 -16.05
CA THR A 118 14.58 22.55 -15.41
C THR A 118 15.39 21.62 -14.51
N LYS A 119 16.68 21.41 -14.82
CA LYS A 119 17.60 20.61 -13.99
C LYS A 119 17.83 21.25 -12.62
N GLU A 120 18.08 22.56 -12.58
CA GLU A 120 18.23 23.31 -11.32
C GLU A 120 16.96 23.27 -10.47
N LEU A 121 15.78 23.35 -11.10
CA LEU A 121 14.51 23.23 -10.38
C LEU A 121 14.33 21.82 -9.78
N VAL A 122 14.79 20.76 -10.44
CA VAL A 122 14.75 19.40 -9.87
C VAL A 122 15.58 19.32 -8.60
N GLU A 123 16.77 19.94 -8.59
CA GLU A 123 17.66 19.98 -7.44
C GLU A 123 17.06 20.81 -6.29
N ILE A 124 16.45 21.97 -6.58
CA ILE A 124 15.85 22.87 -5.59
C ILE A 124 14.61 22.26 -4.94
N PHE A 125 13.70 21.67 -5.73
CA PHE A 125 12.43 21.16 -5.21
C PHE A 125 12.49 19.69 -4.77
N GLY A 126 13.56 18.95 -5.12
CA GLY A 126 13.66 17.51 -4.86
C GLY A 126 12.52 16.71 -5.50
N ARG A 127 11.92 17.24 -6.57
CA ARG A 127 10.78 16.65 -7.29
C ARG A 127 11.20 16.32 -8.72
N SER A 128 10.55 15.32 -9.32
CA SER A 128 10.85 14.96 -10.71
C SER A 128 10.54 16.12 -11.67
N ALA A 129 11.26 16.19 -12.79
CA ALA A 129 11.03 17.20 -13.82
C ALA A 129 9.57 17.17 -14.34
N GLY A 130 8.95 15.99 -14.37
CA GLY A 130 7.54 15.83 -14.73
C GLY A 130 6.61 16.52 -13.74
N ALA A 131 6.81 16.32 -12.42
CA ALA A 131 6.00 16.95 -11.38
C ALA A 131 6.13 18.48 -11.38
N ILE A 132 7.33 19.00 -11.65
CA ILE A 132 7.59 20.45 -11.76
C ILE A 132 6.88 21.04 -12.98
N ARG A 133 6.98 20.39 -14.15
CA ARG A 133 6.30 20.85 -15.37
C ARG A 133 4.79 20.78 -15.24
N ALA A 134 4.25 19.72 -14.64
CA ALA A 134 2.82 19.58 -14.38
C ALA A 134 2.32 20.73 -13.50
N LYS A 135 3.02 21.02 -12.38
CA LYS A 135 2.64 22.14 -11.53
C LYS A 135 2.79 23.50 -12.21
N ALA A 136 3.84 23.68 -13.00
CA ALA A 136 4.01 24.91 -13.76
C ALA A 136 2.91 25.10 -14.81
N TRP A 137 2.43 24.01 -15.41
CA TRP A 137 1.27 24.03 -16.32
C TRP A 137 -0.02 24.41 -15.58
N ASP A 138 -0.28 23.81 -14.41
CA ASP A 138 -1.43 24.17 -13.55
C ASP A 138 -1.39 25.66 -13.13
N LEU A 139 -0.18 26.19 -12.90
CA LEU A 139 0.04 27.60 -12.54
C LEU A 139 0.21 28.52 -13.75
N GLN A 140 0.07 28.00 -14.98
CA GLN A 140 0.22 28.71 -16.26
C GLN A 140 1.56 29.46 -16.43
N LEU A 141 2.63 28.93 -15.82
CA LEU A 141 3.96 29.53 -15.85
C LEU A 141 4.66 29.23 -17.19
N LYS A 142 5.33 30.26 -17.75
CA LYS A 142 6.08 30.16 -19.00
C LYS A 142 7.55 30.53 -18.77
N LYS A 143 8.46 29.86 -19.48
CA LYS A 143 9.88 30.25 -19.49
C LYS A 143 10.06 31.53 -20.31
N LYS A 144 10.88 32.46 -19.81
CA LYS A 144 11.33 33.62 -20.59
C LYS A 144 12.27 33.10 -21.68
N ARG A 145 11.94 33.38 -22.95
CA ARG A 145 12.87 33.17 -24.07
C ARG A 145 14.08 34.07 -23.82
N GLY A 146 15.29 33.49 -23.78
CA GLY A 146 16.52 34.25 -23.67
C GLY A 146 16.65 35.23 -24.83
N ARG A 147 16.93 36.50 -24.52
CA ARG A 147 17.45 37.46 -25.50
C ARG A 147 18.92 37.13 -25.73
N GLY A 148 19.25 36.78 -26.96
CA GLY A 148 20.61 36.75 -27.50
C GLY A 148 20.49 36.78 -29.02
N LYS A 149 20.63 37.96 -29.63
CA LYS A 149 20.93 38.14 -31.05
C LYS A 149 22.46 38.19 -31.16
N GLU A 150 23.05 37.62 -32.21
CA GLU A 150 24.08 38.29 -33.01
C GLU A 150 24.12 37.68 -34.42
N HIS A 151 24.30 38.56 -35.40
CA HIS A 151 24.34 38.32 -36.85
C HIS A 151 25.57 37.49 -37.24
N LEU A 152 25.40 36.52 -38.14
CA LEU A 152 26.40 36.23 -39.18
C LEU A 152 25.65 35.88 -40.49
N GLN A 153 26.08 36.56 -41.55
CA GLN A 153 25.55 36.54 -42.91
C GLN A 153 25.70 35.16 -43.58
N GLY A 154 24.79 34.84 -44.50
CA GLY A 154 24.91 33.70 -45.41
C GLY A 154 23.55 33.27 -45.98
N GLU A 155 23.24 33.75 -47.17
CA GLU A 155 22.03 33.48 -47.96
C GLU A 155 21.78 31.98 -48.30
N PRO A 156 20.57 31.60 -48.77
CA PRO A 156 20.04 30.23 -48.70
C PRO A 156 20.25 29.43 -50.00
N PRO A 157 20.11 28.09 -49.98
CA PRO A 157 19.55 27.38 -51.11
C PRO A 157 18.05 27.17 -50.89
N ARG A 158 17.28 27.74 -51.81
CA ARG A 158 15.89 27.38 -52.09
C ARG A 158 15.83 25.89 -52.42
N GLY A 159 14.88 25.20 -51.81
CA GLY A 159 14.49 23.85 -52.20
C GLY A 159 13.06 23.59 -51.73
N LYS A 160 12.08 24.14 -52.45
CA LYS A 160 10.69 23.69 -52.32
C LYS A 160 10.61 22.25 -52.84
N LYS A 161 9.80 21.48 -52.12
CA LYS A 161 9.22 20.20 -52.50
C LYS A 161 8.71 20.22 -53.94
N GLU A 162 8.97 19.16 -54.68
CA GLU A 162 7.97 18.26 -55.30
C GLU A 162 8.65 16.91 -55.62
#